data_AF-A0A0F7ZX47-F1
#
_entry.id   AF-A0A0F7ZX47-F1
#
_cell.length_a   1.000
_cell.length_b   1.000
_cell.length_c   1.000
_cell.angle_alpha   90.00
_cell.angle_beta   90.00
_cell.angle_gamma   90.00
#
_symmetry.space_group_name_H-M   'P 1'
#
loop_
_entity.id
_entity.type
_entity.pdbx_description
1 polymer ?
#
loop_
_entity_poly.entity_id
_entity_poly.type
_entity_poly.pdbx_seq_one_letter_code
_entity_poly.pdbx_strand_id
1 'polypeptide(L)'
;MLAPGAGRLAGLVGNELFRKVEAGDSSVRHECRRRRVEEYLVHLRQFRSSFLTAVHIWDGQPGRGPEATTLKHCDLEQTPKNVYVFDGQVMLVADRDKSKSRQGGLGRKVARFLPESVSKVMVAYVAWHLPFERVLHQMSGIRGPSDTLGPWLWESAEKGLWDTDRLSRQLALITGTGLGVRLTVASYRHVAIELGRRIRGLIVRQIEMEAVGGRRRRRGRRPRSAHRRGARGFPISAD
;
A
#
# COMPACT_ATOMS: atom_id res chain seq x y z
N MET A 1 -10.50 5.24 21.58
CA MET A 1 -10.65 4.19 22.61
C MET A 1 -10.29 2.86 21.95
N LEU A 2 -9.18 2.24 22.34
CA LEU A 2 -8.77 0.95 21.77
C LEU A 2 -9.83 -0.11 22.12
N ALA A 3 -10.23 -0.95 21.15
CA ALA A 3 -11.26 -1.96 21.36
C ALA A 3 -10.91 -2.88 22.56
N PRO A 4 -11.88 -3.46 23.27
CA PRO A 4 -11.66 -4.27 24.49
C PRO A 4 -10.64 -5.42 24.34
N GLY A 5 -10.39 -5.90 23.12
CA GLY A 5 -9.38 -6.91 22.82
C GLY A 5 -7.94 -6.38 22.78
N ALA A 6 -7.73 -5.11 22.42
CA ALA A 6 -6.40 -4.53 22.26
C ALA A 6 -5.67 -4.34 23.61
N GLY A 7 -6.41 -4.07 24.70
CA GLY A 7 -5.83 -4.01 26.05
C GLY A 7 -5.33 -5.37 26.55
N ARG A 8 -6.08 -6.44 26.25
CA ARG A 8 -5.64 -7.83 26.54
C ARG A 8 -4.44 -8.23 25.70
N LEU A 9 -4.43 -7.89 24.41
CA LEU A 9 -3.30 -8.16 23.52
C LEU A 9 -2.05 -7.38 23.94
N ALA A 10 -2.20 -6.11 24.31
CA ALA A 10 -1.11 -5.30 24.84
C ALA A 10 -0.57 -5.86 26.17
N GLY A 11 -1.45 -6.34 27.05
CA GLY A 11 -1.06 -7.01 28.29
C GLY A 11 -0.32 -8.34 28.05
N LEU A 12 -0.77 -9.14 27.08
CA LEU A 12 -0.12 -10.40 26.69
C LEU A 12 1.26 -10.16 26.08
N VAL A 13 1.36 -9.24 25.12
CA VAL A 13 2.65 -8.85 24.51
C VAL A 13 3.57 -8.23 25.56
N GLY A 14 3.01 -7.39 26.45
CA GLY A 14 3.74 -6.78 27.55
C GLY A 14 4.35 -7.81 28.51
N ASN A 15 3.55 -8.78 28.96
CA ASN A 15 4.01 -9.84 29.86
C ASN A 15 4.95 -10.84 29.17
N GLU A 16 4.85 -11.00 27.85
CA GLU A 16 5.72 -11.87 27.08
C GLU A 16 7.10 -11.25 26.87
N LEU A 17 7.16 -9.95 26.56
CA LEU A 17 8.41 -9.25 26.25
C LEU A 17 9.10 -8.65 27.46
N PHE A 18 8.36 -8.32 28.52
CA PHE A 18 8.88 -7.64 29.69
C PHE A 18 8.57 -8.42 30.97
N ARG A 19 9.51 -8.37 31.92
CA ARG A 19 9.30 -8.81 33.30
C ARG A 19 9.21 -7.59 34.21
N LYS A 20 8.33 -7.65 35.21
CA LYS A 20 8.29 -6.67 36.29
C LYS A 20 9.40 -6.97 37.27
N VAL A 21 10.10 -5.93 37.70
CA VAL A 21 11.15 -5.97 38.71
C VAL A 21 10.81 -4.91 39.75
N GLU A 22 10.65 -5.32 41.00
CA GLU A 22 10.45 -4.39 42.10
C GLU A 22 11.76 -3.62 42.32
N ALA A 23 11.69 -2.30 42.24
CA ALA A 23 12.75 -1.45 42.73
C ALA A 23 12.54 -1.24 44.24
N GLY A 24 13.64 -1.16 45.00
CA GLY A 24 13.62 -1.07 46.47
C GLY A 24 12.92 0.18 47.04
N ASP A 25 12.35 1.04 46.21
CA ASP A 25 11.56 2.23 46.54
C ASP A 25 10.05 2.04 46.31
N SER A 26 9.56 0.79 46.24
CA SER A 26 8.18 0.44 45.87
C SER A 26 7.79 0.76 44.41
N SER A 27 8.72 1.25 43.58
CA SER A 27 8.46 1.43 42.15
C SER A 27 8.60 0.12 41.37
N VAL A 28 7.79 -0.06 40.33
CA VAL A 28 7.88 -1.22 39.43
C VAL A 28 8.65 -0.81 38.19
N ARG A 29 9.80 -1.47 37.96
CA ARG A 29 10.56 -1.35 36.72
C ARG A 29 10.21 -2.48 35.77
N HIS A 30 10.27 -2.20 34.48
CA HIS A 30 10.09 -3.21 33.44
C HIS A 30 11.44 -3.51 32.79
N GLU A 31 11.83 -4.78 32.78
CA GLU A 31 13.05 -5.24 32.15
C GLU A 31 12.72 -6.13 30.94
N CYS A 32 13.45 -5.93 29.85
CA CYS A 32 13.31 -6.74 28.65
C CYS A 32 13.71 -8.19 28.92
N ARG A 33 12.84 -9.13 28.56
CA ARG A 33 13.20 -10.53 28.40
C ARG A 33 13.95 -10.66 27.09
N ARG A 34 15.28 -10.48 27.12
CA ARG A 34 16.13 -10.35 25.93
C ARG A 34 15.81 -11.36 24.82
N ARG A 35 15.75 -12.66 25.15
CA ARG A 35 15.42 -13.73 24.18
C ARG A 35 14.07 -13.53 23.49
N ARG A 36 13.04 -13.12 24.23
CA ARG A 36 11.68 -12.88 23.67
C ARG A 36 11.66 -11.66 22.77
N VAL A 37 12.44 -10.63 23.11
CA VAL A 37 12.64 -9.46 22.25
C VAL A 37 13.38 -9.86 20.97
N GLU A 38 14.43 -10.68 21.04
CA GLU A 38 15.14 -11.20 19.85
C GLU A 38 14.20 -12.01 18.94
N GLU A 39 13.40 -12.91 19.52
CA GLU A 39 12.37 -13.69 18.81
C GLU A 39 11.35 -12.76 18.12
N TYR A 40 10.83 -11.75 18.82
CA TYR A 40 9.92 -10.75 18.25
C TYR A 40 10.55 -9.99 17.08
N LEU A 41 11.79 -9.53 17.23
CA LEU A 41 12.51 -8.80 16.17
C LEU A 41 12.75 -9.67 14.93
N VAL A 42 13.00 -10.97 15.10
CA VAL A 42 13.07 -11.93 13.99
C VAL A 42 11.71 -12.01 13.27
N HIS A 43 10.62 -12.17 14.01
CA HIS A 43 9.28 -12.19 13.41
C HIS A 43 8.93 -10.87 12.70
N LEU A 44 9.29 -9.73 13.27
CA LEU A 44 9.06 -8.43 12.65
C LEU A 44 9.84 -8.30 11.33
N ARG A 45 11.10 -8.76 11.27
CA ARG A 45 11.87 -8.78 10.02
C ARG A 45 11.26 -9.70 8.97
N GLN A 46 10.73 -10.86 9.36
CA GLN A 46 10.05 -11.78 8.45
C GLN A 46 8.74 -11.15 7.93
N PHE A 47 7.92 -10.61 8.83
CA PHE A 47 6.72 -9.87 8.48
C PHE A 47 7.02 -8.75 7.49
N ARG A 48 8.03 -7.90 7.77
CA ARG A 48 8.46 -6.81 6.89
C ARG A 48 8.84 -7.30 5.49
N SER A 49 9.48 -8.47 5.39
CA SER A 49 9.84 -9.11 4.11
C SER A 49 8.61 -9.54 3.30
N SER A 50 7.65 -10.20 3.95
CA SER A 50 6.38 -10.58 3.34
C SER A 50 5.54 -9.36 2.99
N PHE A 51 5.55 -8.34 3.86
CA PHE A 51 4.75 -7.13 3.70
C PHE A 51 5.26 -6.24 2.56
N LEU A 52 6.58 -6.06 2.41
CA LEU A 52 7.17 -5.42 1.24
C LEU A 52 6.72 -6.10 -0.06
N THR A 53 6.69 -7.45 -0.07
CA THR A 53 6.25 -8.20 -1.25
C THR A 53 4.76 -8.04 -1.51
N ALA A 54 3.93 -8.08 -0.46
CA ALA A 54 2.50 -7.83 -0.56
C ALA A 54 2.21 -6.41 -1.08
N VAL A 55 2.87 -5.39 -0.54
CA VAL A 55 2.76 -4.00 -1.03
C VAL A 55 3.10 -3.93 -2.52
N HIS A 56 4.19 -4.56 -2.96
CA HIS A 56 4.59 -4.54 -4.37
C HIS A 56 3.60 -5.26 -5.32
N ILE A 57 2.93 -6.31 -4.84
CA ILE A 57 1.94 -7.04 -5.63
C ILE A 57 0.62 -6.25 -5.70
N TRP A 58 0.22 -5.64 -4.58
CA TRP A 58 -1.11 -5.06 -4.40
C TRP A 58 -1.18 -3.55 -4.62
N ASP A 59 -0.07 -2.86 -4.89
CA ASP A 59 -0.06 -1.41 -5.19
C ASP A 59 -0.62 -1.04 -6.59
N GLY A 60 -1.19 -2.02 -7.30
CA GLY A 60 -1.77 -1.87 -8.63
C GLY A 60 -0.80 -2.32 -9.72
N GLN A 61 -0.41 -1.41 -10.62
CA GLN A 61 0.59 -1.72 -11.65
C GLN A 61 2.00 -1.60 -11.04
N PRO A 62 2.76 -2.72 -10.97
CA PRO A 62 3.96 -2.79 -10.14
C PRO A 62 5.02 -1.79 -10.60
N GLY A 63 5.56 -1.06 -9.61
CA GLY A 63 6.68 -0.15 -9.76
C GLY A 63 7.99 -0.83 -10.15
N ARG A 64 9.03 -0.03 -10.39
CA ARG A 64 10.40 -0.58 -10.48
C ARG A 64 10.82 -0.98 -9.07
N GLY A 65 11.76 -1.91 -8.94
CA GLY A 65 12.28 -2.31 -7.62
C GLY A 65 12.62 -1.14 -6.70
N PRO A 66 13.38 -0.13 -7.15
CA PRO A 66 13.68 1.05 -6.34
C PRO A 66 12.44 1.86 -5.92
N GLU A 67 11.38 1.90 -6.74
CA GLU A 67 10.13 2.61 -6.38
C GLU A 67 9.44 1.94 -5.17
N ALA A 68 9.59 0.63 -5.00
CA ALA A 68 9.06 -0.10 -3.86
C ALA A 68 10.01 -0.07 -2.65
N THR A 69 11.33 -0.25 -2.88
CA THR A 69 12.30 -0.43 -1.79
C THR A 69 12.78 0.88 -1.16
N THR A 70 12.52 2.03 -1.78
CA THR A 70 12.96 3.35 -1.27
C THR A 70 11.82 4.20 -0.69
N LEU A 71 10.69 3.57 -0.38
CA LEU A 71 9.55 4.22 0.25
C LEU A 71 9.90 4.71 1.67
N LYS A 72 9.50 5.94 1.96
CA LYS A 72 9.68 6.63 3.23
C LYS A 72 8.34 6.94 3.90
N HIS A 73 8.30 6.87 5.22
CA HIS A 73 7.13 7.28 6.02
C HIS A 73 7.30 8.68 6.64
N CYS A 74 8.52 9.19 6.76
CA CYS A 74 8.81 10.55 7.19
C CYS A 74 9.42 11.40 6.05
N ASP A 75 9.21 12.72 6.15
CA ASP A 75 9.86 13.67 5.25
C ASP A 75 11.36 13.76 5.58
N LEU A 76 12.19 13.87 4.55
CA LEU A 76 13.60 14.25 4.65
C LEU A 76 13.76 15.70 4.19
N GLU A 77 14.84 16.37 4.60
CA GLU A 77 15.13 17.76 4.22
C GLU A 77 14.96 18.04 2.72
N GLN A 78 15.39 17.09 1.87
CA GLN A 78 15.41 17.24 0.43
C GLN A 78 14.31 16.48 -0.30
N THR A 79 13.58 15.58 0.37
CA THR A 79 12.58 14.73 -0.28
C THR A 79 11.40 14.44 0.63
N PRO A 80 10.15 14.62 0.18
CA PRO A 80 8.98 14.29 0.97
C PRO A 80 8.85 12.78 1.20
N LYS A 81 8.04 12.40 2.18
CA LYS A 81 7.60 11.03 2.42
C LYS A 81 6.82 10.48 1.25
N ASN A 82 6.70 9.16 1.21
CA ASN A 82 6.03 8.43 0.15
C ASN A 82 4.67 7.84 0.57
N VAL A 83 4.37 7.75 1.88
CA VAL A 83 3.12 7.16 2.40
C VAL A 83 2.12 8.25 2.78
N TYR A 84 0.91 8.18 2.21
CA TYR A 84 -0.20 9.09 2.46
C TYR A 84 -1.49 8.28 2.67
N VAL A 85 -2.48 8.88 3.33
CA VAL A 85 -3.85 8.34 3.39
C VAL A 85 -4.75 9.26 2.56
N PHE A 86 -5.48 8.68 1.61
CA PHE A 86 -6.42 9.39 0.76
C PHE A 86 -7.68 8.53 0.59
N ASP A 87 -8.83 9.09 0.91
CA ASP A 87 -10.15 8.43 0.79
C ASP A 87 -10.21 7.03 1.44
N GLY A 88 -9.70 6.92 2.68
CA GLY A 88 -9.69 5.65 3.42
C GLY A 88 -8.66 4.61 2.95
N GLN A 89 -7.92 4.88 1.87
CA GLN A 89 -6.87 4.02 1.35
C GLN A 89 -5.48 4.62 1.57
N VAL A 90 -4.47 3.76 1.67
CA VAL A 90 -3.08 4.22 1.63
C VAL A 90 -2.66 4.45 0.19
N MET A 91 -2.17 5.65 -0.08
CA MET A 91 -1.57 6.08 -1.34
C MET A 91 -0.04 6.16 -1.19
N LEU A 92 0.66 5.39 -2.03
CA LEU A 92 2.11 5.37 -2.15
C LEU A 92 2.54 6.25 -3.34
N VAL A 93 3.32 7.29 -3.08
CA VAL A 93 3.82 8.20 -4.11
C VAL A 93 5.31 7.95 -4.30
N ALA A 94 5.69 7.32 -5.40
CA ALA A 94 7.10 7.03 -5.72
C ALA A 94 7.60 7.90 -6.88
N ASP A 95 8.87 8.31 -6.81
CA ASP A 95 9.55 8.98 -7.91
C ASP A 95 10.05 7.94 -8.92
N ARG A 96 9.56 8.03 -10.16
CA ARG A 96 9.84 7.05 -11.23
C ARG A 96 11.18 7.27 -11.95
N ASP A 97 11.74 8.48 -11.90
CA ASP A 97 12.74 8.90 -12.89
C ASP A 97 14.19 8.95 -12.39
N LYS A 98 15.05 8.29 -13.19
CA LYS A 98 16.52 8.38 -13.18
C LYS A 98 17.03 9.71 -13.76
N SER A 99 16.17 10.54 -14.35
CA SER A 99 16.55 11.79 -15.02
C SER A 99 16.34 13.01 -14.13
N LYS A 100 16.93 13.01 -12.92
CA LYS A 100 17.10 14.26 -12.16
C LYS A 100 18.04 15.26 -12.86
N SER A 101 18.78 14.82 -13.90
CA SER A 101 19.84 15.59 -14.56
C SER A 101 19.49 16.19 -15.93
N ARG A 102 18.33 15.90 -16.54
CA ARG A 102 18.04 16.34 -17.92
C ARG A 102 16.98 17.43 -18.07
N GLN A 103 16.14 17.63 -17.07
CA GLN A 103 15.15 18.71 -17.01
C GLN A 103 15.16 19.13 -15.55
N GLY A 104 15.47 20.39 -15.24
CA GLY A 104 15.56 20.93 -13.88
C GLY A 104 14.24 20.93 -13.09
N GLY A 105 13.57 19.78 -13.02
CA GLY A 105 12.23 19.59 -12.48
C GLY A 105 12.10 18.26 -11.76
N LEU A 106 11.22 18.25 -10.77
CA LEU A 106 10.85 17.09 -9.96
C LEU A 106 10.51 15.90 -10.88
N GLY A 107 11.14 14.73 -10.64
CA GLY A 107 10.91 13.53 -11.45
C GLY A 107 9.42 13.12 -11.48
N ARG A 108 9.01 12.32 -12.48
CA ARG A 108 7.61 11.91 -12.59
C ARG A 108 7.17 11.14 -11.34
N LYS A 109 6.24 11.71 -10.60
CA LYS A 109 5.57 11.06 -9.47
C LYS A 109 4.53 10.08 -9.98
N VAL A 110 4.49 8.90 -9.38
CA VAL A 110 3.46 7.89 -9.63
C VAL A 110 2.79 7.56 -8.29
N ALA A 111 1.50 7.87 -8.21
CA ALA A 111 0.65 7.47 -7.10
C ALA A 111 0.11 6.05 -7.34
N ARG A 112 0.12 5.24 -6.28
CA ARG A 112 -0.35 3.86 -6.25
C ARG A 112 -1.19 3.66 -5.01
N PHE A 113 -2.33 2.99 -5.15
CA PHE A 113 -3.27 2.81 -4.05
C PHE A 113 -3.25 1.37 -3.57
N LEU A 114 -3.08 1.18 -2.27
CA LEU A 114 -3.21 -0.13 -1.64
C LEU A 114 -4.70 -0.45 -1.42
N PRO A 115 -5.11 -1.72 -1.58
CA PRO A 115 -6.42 -2.19 -1.13
C PRO A 115 -6.62 -1.89 0.35
N GLU A 116 -7.88 -1.78 0.79
CA GLU A 116 -8.23 -1.40 2.17
C GLU A 116 -7.56 -2.31 3.22
N SER A 117 -7.54 -3.62 2.99
CA SER A 117 -6.92 -4.59 3.91
C SER A 117 -5.41 -4.34 4.08
N VAL A 118 -4.68 -4.14 2.98
CA VAL A 118 -3.24 -3.86 2.99
C VAL A 118 -2.96 -2.45 3.54
N SER A 119 -3.85 -1.49 3.28
CA SER A 119 -3.80 -0.13 3.80
C SER A 119 -3.85 -0.12 5.33
N LYS A 120 -4.79 -0.87 5.94
CA LYS A 120 -4.89 -1.02 7.39
C LYS A 120 -3.61 -1.58 8.01
N VAL A 121 -3.01 -2.58 7.36
CA VAL A 121 -1.72 -3.15 7.79
C VAL A 121 -0.61 -2.11 7.67
N MET A 122 -0.55 -1.32 6.59
CA MET A 122 0.46 -0.26 6.44
C MET A 122 0.34 0.81 7.53
N VAL A 123 -0.88 1.23 7.86
CA VAL A 123 -1.11 2.20 8.95
C VAL A 123 -0.65 1.63 10.28
N ALA A 124 -1.02 0.39 10.62
CA ALA A 124 -0.56 -0.28 11.84
C ALA A 124 0.96 -0.46 11.87
N TYR A 125 1.56 -0.77 10.72
CA TYR A 125 3.00 -0.92 10.58
C TYR A 125 3.76 0.38 10.87
N VAL A 126 3.34 1.49 10.25
CA VAL A 126 3.97 2.80 10.44
C VAL A 126 3.68 3.36 11.84
N ALA A 127 2.44 3.26 12.33
CA ALA A 127 2.04 3.87 13.60
C ALA A 127 2.46 3.07 14.84
N TRP A 128 2.56 1.74 14.75
CA TRP A 128 2.82 0.88 15.91
C TRP A 128 4.12 0.11 15.80
N HIS A 129 4.35 -0.61 14.69
CA HIS A 129 5.51 -1.51 14.62
C HIS A 129 6.84 -0.76 14.49
N LEU A 130 6.94 0.28 13.65
CA LEU A 130 8.18 1.06 13.50
C LEU A 130 8.61 1.75 14.81
N PRO A 131 7.73 2.48 15.52
CA PRO A 131 8.10 3.07 16.81
C PRO A 131 8.42 2.01 17.87
N PHE A 132 7.66 0.90 17.89
CA PHE A 132 7.84 -0.14 18.88
C PHE A 132 9.17 -0.89 18.71
N GLU A 133 9.60 -1.18 17.49
CA GLU A 133 10.92 -1.76 17.22
C GLU A 133 12.05 -0.87 17.76
N ARG A 134 11.95 0.45 17.57
CA ARG A 134 12.93 1.41 18.10
C ARG A 134 13.00 1.36 19.63
N VAL A 135 11.84 1.34 20.30
CA VAL A 135 11.74 1.19 21.75
C VAL A 135 12.36 -0.14 22.21
N LEU A 136 12.09 -1.24 21.52
CA LEU A 136 12.66 -2.54 21.85
C LEU A 136 14.18 -2.55 21.74
N HIS A 137 14.77 -1.97 20.69
CA HIS A 137 16.22 -1.84 20.58
C HIS A 137 16.82 -1.03 21.72
N GLN A 138 16.21 0.11 22.06
CA GLN A 138 16.67 0.98 23.14
C GLN A 138 16.58 0.30 24.52
N MET A 139 15.47 -0.37 24.82
CA MET A 139 15.26 -1.00 26.13
C MET A 139 16.03 -2.31 26.32
N SER A 140 16.26 -3.08 25.25
CA SER A 140 16.94 -4.39 25.33
C SER A 140 18.46 -4.33 25.13
N GLY A 141 18.97 -3.21 24.61
CA GLY A 141 20.37 -3.07 24.18
C GLY A 141 20.73 -3.96 22.98
N ILE A 142 19.74 -4.58 22.31
CA ILE A 142 19.97 -5.31 21.06
C ILE A 142 20.21 -4.27 19.96
N ARG A 143 21.33 -4.39 19.25
CA ARG A 143 21.67 -3.45 18.17
C ARG A 143 20.55 -3.40 17.14
N GLY A 144 20.04 -2.20 16.92
CA GLY A 144 19.08 -1.89 15.88
C GLY A 144 19.72 -1.32 14.62
N PRO A 145 18.87 -0.99 13.65
CA PRO A 145 19.25 -0.20 12.48
C PRO A 145 19.84 1.16 12.87
N SER A 146 20.63 1.74 11.95
CA SER A 146 21.09 3.12 12.12
C SER A 146 19.90 4.08 12.23
N ASP A 147 19.95 5.03 13.17
CA ASP A 147 18.92 6.08 13.31
C ASP A 147 18.73 6.88 12.01
N THR A 148 19.79 6.99 11.20
CA THR A 148 19.73 7.64 9.88
C THR A 148 18.82 6.92 8.90
N LEU A 149 18.43 5.67 9.14
CA LEU A 149 17.49 4.91 8.31
C LEU A 149 16.04 5.00 8.81
N GLY A 150 15.80 5.67 9.94
CA GLY A 150 14.47 5.79 10.56
C GLY A 150 13.35 6.24 9.61
N PRO A 151 13.59 7.15 8.64
CA PRO A 151 12.57 7.57 7.68
C PRO A 151 12.11 6.51 6.67
N TRP A 152 12.87 5.43 6.43
CA TRP A 152 12.59 4.42 5.41
C TRP A 152 11.72 3.28 5.96
N LEU A 153 10.92 2.66 5.10
CA LEU A 153 10.03 1.57 5.51
C LEU A 153 10.73 0.21 5.64
N TRP A 154 11.79 -0.02 4.87
CA TRP A 154 12.35 -1.36 4.63
C TRP A 154 13.83 -1.40 4.95
N GLU A 155 14.16 -1.77 6.17
CA GLU A 155 15.55 -1.81 6.61
C GLU A 155 15.80 -2.96 7.59
N SER A 156 17.08 -3.27 7.82
CA SER A 156 17.51 -4.03 9.00
C SER A 156 18.87 -3.59 9.50
N ALA A 157 19.19 -3.90 10.76
CA ALA A 157 20.51 -3.64 11.36
C ALA A 157 21.69 -4.24 10.57
N GLU A 158 21.51 -5.44 10.00
CA GLU A 158 22.56 -6.17 9.28
C GLU A 158 22.84 -5.64 7.88
N LYS A 159 21.82 -5.16 7.18
CA LYS A 159 21.90 -4.79 5.75
C LYS A 159 21.72 -3.30 5.49
N GLY A 160 21.21 -2.55 6.46
CA GLY A 160 20.69 -1.21 6.24
C GLY A 160 19.45 -1.25 5.36
N LEU A 161 19.36 -0.35 4.39
CA LEU A 161 18.22 -0.27 3.48
C LEU A 161 18.12 -1.52 2.59
N TRP A 162 16.92 -2.08 2.49
CA TRP A 162 16.69 -3.23 1.62
C TRP A 162 16.68 -2.85 0.14
N ASP A 163 17.12 -3.79 -0.70
CA ASP A 163 17.28 -3.58 -2.13
C ASP A 163 16.29 -4.39 -2.97
N THR A 164 16.33 -4.13 -4.29
CA THR A 164 15.49 -4.81 -5.28
C THR A 164 15.78 -6.32 -5.37
N ASP A 165 17.00 -6.73 -5.05
CA ASP A 165 17.42 -8.13 -5.11
C ASP A 165 16.74 -8.95 -4.00
N ARG A 166 16.67 -8.42 -2.78
CA ARG A 166 15.86 -9.02 -1.70
C ARG A 166 14.40 -9.21 -2.09
N LEU A 167 13.76 -8.16 -2.61
CA LEU A 167 12.37 -8.24 -3.09
C LEU A 167 12.22 -9.26 -4.22
N SER A 168 13.16 -9.29 -5.16
CA SER A 168 13.15 -10.23 -6.29
C SER A 168 13.27 -11.68 -5.84
N ARG A 169 14.12 -11.98 -4.86
CA ARG A 169 14.24 -13.33 -4.28
C ARG A 169 12.96 -13.79 -3.60
N GLN A 170 12.35 -12.92 -2.81
CA GLN A 170 11.10 -13.23 -2.10
C GLN A 170 9.93 -13.44 -3.06
N LEU A 171 9.80 -12.56 -4.05
CA LEU A 171 8.78 -12.70 -5.08
C LEU A 171 8.97 -14.01 -5.87
N ALA A 172 10.20 -14.30 -6.29
CA ALA A 172 10.51 -15.53 -7.03
C ALA A 172 10.27 -16.80 -6.22
N LEU A 173 10.44 -16.74 -4.89
CA LEU A 173 10.10 -17.83 -3.98
C LEU A 173 8.59 -18.03 -3.94
N ILE A 174 7.81 -16.98 -3.65
CA ILE A 174 6.36 -17.07 -3.48
C ILE A 174 5.66 -17.47 -4.77
N THR A 175 6.06 -16.92 -5.92
CA THR A 175 5.47 -17.34 -7.19
C THR A 175 5.95 -18.73 -7.60
N GLY A 176 7.18 -19.11 -7.25
CA GLY A 176 7.70 -20.45 -7.50
C GLY A 176 6.88 -21.51 -6.76
N THR A 177 6.57 -21.28 -5.48
CA THR A 177 5.78 -22.20 -4.67
C THR A 177 4.29 -22.15 -5.00
N GLY A 178 3.73 -20.96 -5.20
CA GLY A 178 2.29 -20.77 -5.41
C GLY A 178 1.81 -20.95 -6.84
N LEU A 179 2.64 -20.64 -7.84
CA LEU A 179 2.29 -20.64 -9.26
C LEU A 179 3.13 -21.61 -10.11
N GLY A 180 4.13 -22.26 -9.52
CA GLY A 180 5.08 -23.11 -10.25
C GLY A 180 6.08 -22.34 -11.13
N VAL A 181 6.08 -21.00 -11.07
CA VAL A 181 6.97 -20.15 -11.89
C VAL A 181 7.68 -19.11 -11.03
N ARG A 182 8.99 -18.98 -11.19
CA ARG A 182 9.80 -18.02 -10.42
C ARG A 182 9.82 -16.66 -11.12
N LEU A 183 9.13 -15.67 -10.55
CA LEU A 183 9.07 -14.31 -11.08
C LEU A 183 9.87 -13.36 -10.18
N THR A 184 10.86 -12.69 -10.77
CA THR A 184 11.56 -11.57 -10.13
C THR A 184 10.72 -10.30 -10.27
N VAL A 185 11.12 -9.21 -9.62
CA VAL A 185 10.43 -7.91 -9.77
C VAL A 185 10.30 -7.51 -11.25
N ALA A 186 11.35 -7.72 -12.05
CA ALA A 186 11.35 -7.34 -13.46
C ALA A 186 10.38 -8.21 -14.30
N SER A 187 10.42 -9.53 -14.13
CA SER A 187 9.54 -10.42 -14.89
C SER A 187 8.09 -10.34 -14.43
N TYR A 188 7.83 -10.24 -13.13
CA TYR A 188 6.50 -9.97 -12.60
C TYR A 188 5.91 -8.68 -13.17
N ARG A 189 6.72 -7.61 -13.23
CA ARG A 189 6.28 -6.35 -13.83
C ARG A 189 5.88 -6.50 -15.30
N HIS A 190 6.64 -7.25 -16.11
CA HIS A 190 6.26 -7.50 -17.50
C HIS A 190 4.93 -8.25 -17.60
N VAL A 191 4.74 -9.29 -16.77
CA VAL A 191 3.49 -10.05 -16.72
C VAL A 191 2.32 -9.15 -16.31
N ALA A 192 2.46 -8.37 -15.25
CA ALA A 192 1.41 -7.48 -14.75
C ALA A 192 1.04 -6.38 -15.76
N ILE A 193 2.01 -5.83 -16.50
CA ILE A 193 1.75 -4.87 -17.59
C ILE A 193 0.93 -5.52 -18.69
N GLU A 194 1.30 -6.73 -19.11
CA GLU A 194 0.60 -7.43 -20.18
C GLU A 194 -0.81 -7.85 -19.78
N LEU A 195 -0.99 -8.35 -18.55
CA LEU A 195 -2.30 -8.60 -17.96
C LEU A 195 -3.16 -7.32 -17.94
N GLY A 196 -2.58 -6.20 -17.51
CA GLY A 196 -3.25 -4.90 -17.49
C GLY A 196 -3.70 -4.44 -18.88
N ARG A 197 -2.87 -4.67 -19.92
CA ARG A 197 -3.24 -4.38 -21.32
C ARG A 197 -4.40 -5.24 -21.80
N ARG A 198 -4.37 -6.55 -21.51
CA ARG A 198 -5.44 -7.48 -21.90
C ARG A 198 -6.76 -7.13 -21.23
N ILE A 199 -6.76 -6.92 -19.92
CA ILE A 199 -7.96 -6.53 -19.16
C ILE A 199 -8.54 -5.23 -19.69
N ARG A 200 -7.70 -4.21 -19.93
CA ARG A 200 -8.14 -2.94 -20.52
C ARG A 200 -8.80 -3.16 -21.88
N GLY A 201 -8.20 -3.96 -22.74
CA GLY A 201 -8.77 -4.28 -24.06
C GLY A 201 -10.13 -4.96 -23.98
N LEU A 202 -10.32 -5.89 -23.02
CA LEU A 202 -11.60 -6.55 -22.79
C LEU A 202 -12.68 -5.56 -22.31
N ILE A 203 -12.34 -4.69 -21.36
CA ILE A 203 -13.26 -3.67 -20.83
C ILE A 203 -13.70 -2.71 -21.95
N VAL A 204 -12.77 -2.23 -22.77
CA VAL A 204 -13.09 -1.33 -23.88
C VAL A 204 -14.06 -2.00 -24.86
N ARG A 205 -13.81 -3.26 -25.23
CA ARG A 205 -14.71 -4.02 -26.12
C ARG A 205 -16.10 -4.19 -25.51
N GLN A 206 -16.20 -4.45 -24.21
CA GLN A 206 -17.50 -4.57 -23.52
C GLN A 206 -18.28 -3.25 -23.60
N ILE A 207 -17.63 -2.12 -23.30
CA ILE A 207 -18.24 -0.79 -23.37
C ILE A 207 -18.73 -0.48 -24.80
N GLU A 208 -17.92 -0.81 -25.82
CA GLU A 208 -18.30 -0.64 -27.22
C GLU A 208 -19.52 -1.50 -27.60
N MET A 209 -19.56 -2.76 -27.18
CA MET A 209 -20.70 -3.66 -27.42
C MET A 209 -21.99 -3.14 -26.75
N GLU A 210 -21.90 -2.67 -25.50
CA GLU A 210 -23.03 -2.07 -24.78
C GLU A 210 -23.54 -0.81 -25.48
N ALA A 211 -22.64 0.04 -25.98
CA ALA A 211 -23.00 1.24 -26.75
C ALA A 211 -23.72 0.90 -28.06
N VAL A 212 -23.27 -0.13 -28.79
CA VAL A 212 -23.92 -0.61 -30.02
C VAL A 212 -25.28 -1.25 -29.72
N GLY A 213 -25.38 -2.05 -28.65
CA GLY A 213 -26.64 -2.65 -28.18
C GLY A 213 -27.68 -1.61 -27.77
N GLY A 214 -27.24 -0.56 -27.06
CA GLY A 214 -28.07 0.60 -26.70
C GLY A 214 -28.58 1.38 -27.91
N ARG A 215 -27.73 1.57 -28.95
CA ARG A 215 -28.13 2.20 -30.22
C ARG A 215 -29.16 1.35 -30.99
N ARG A 216 -29.03 0.03 -31.00
CA ARG A 216 -30.02 -0.88 -31.63
C ARG A 216 -31.37 -0.85 -30.90
N ARG A 217 -31.37 -0.84 -29.55
CA ARG A 217 -32.60 -0.71 -28.75
C ARG A 217 -33.32 0.62 -28.95
N ARG A 218 -32.59 1.72 -29.13
CA ARG A 218 -33.18 3.04 -29.46
C ARG A 218 -33.76 3.12 -30.87
N ARG A 219 -33.16 2.45 -31.86
CA ARG A 219 -33.72 2.37 -33.23
C ARG A 219 -35.00 1.52 -33.33
N GLY A 220 -35.21 0.58 -32.41
CA GLY A 220 -36.43 -0.25 -32.37
C GLY A 220 -37.66 0.43 -31.75
N ARG A 221 -37.49 1.54 -31.02
CA ARG A 221 -38.60 2.36 -30.52
C ARG A 221 -38.93 3.46 -31.54
N ARG A 222 -39.71 3.14 -32.58
CA ARG A 222 -40.40 4.19 -33.35
C ARG A 222 -41.46 4.84 -32.45
N PRO A 223 -41.57 6.18 -32.39
CA PRO A 223 -42.70 6.81 -31.71
C PRO A 223 -43.97 6.46 -32.48
N ARG A 224 -45.00 5.94 -31.78
CA ARG A 224 -46.36 5.89 -32.34
C ARG A 224 -46.77 7.32 -32.64
N SER A 225 -47.04 7.61 -33.91
CA SER A 225 -47.49 8.91 -34.39
C SER A 225 -48.77 9.31 -33.65
N ALA A 226 -48.66 10.31 -32.78
CA ALA A 226 -49.83 10.97 -32.20
C ALA A 226 -50.49 11.83 -33.29
N HIS A 227 -51.69 11.42 -33.67
CA HIS A 227 -52.56 12.12 -34.61
C HIS A 227 -52.88 13.52 -34.04
N ARG A 228 -52.42 14.59 -34.72
CA ARG A 228 -52.77 15.98 -34.39
C ARG A 228 -54.28 16.16 -34.55
N ARG A 229 -55.00 16.38 -33.43
CA ARG A 229 -56.35 16.97 -33.48
C ARG A 229 -56.21 18.50 -33.58
N GLY A 230 -56.99 19.05 -34.51
CA GLY A 230 -56.89 20.42 -35.00
C GLY A 230 -57.29 21.48 -33.98
N ALA A 231 -56.68 22.64 -34.17
CA ALA A 231 -57.03 23.89 -33.53
C ALA A 231 -58.41 24.38 -34.01
N ARG A 232 -59.27 24.74 -33.06
CA ARG A 232 -60.30 25.79 -33.15
C ARG A 232 -60.05 26.63 -31.89
N GLY A 233 -59.69 27.91 -31.94
CA GLY A 233 -60.31 28.99 -32.69
C GLY A 233 -61.21 29.75 -31.71
N PHE A 234 -60.69 30.79 -31.06
CA PHE A 234 -61.48 31.82 -30.37
C PHE A 234 -60.94 33.20 -30.81
N PRO A 235 -61.79 34.13 -31.24
CA PRO A 235 -61.36 35.43 -31.72
C PRO A 235 -61.24 36.42 -30.55
N ILE A 236 -60.25 37.30 -30.62
CA ILE A 236 -60.22 38.56 -29.89
C ILE A 236 -60.41 39.64 -30.96
N SER A 237 -61.52 40.37 -30.88
CA SER A 237 -61.63 41.68 -31.53
C SER A 237 -60.72 42.65 -30.77
N ALA A 238 -59.79 43.27 -31.48
CA ALA A 238 -59.27 44.58 -31.13
C ALA A 238 -60.15 45.62 -31.84
N ASP A 239 -60.18 46.85 -31.33
CA ASP A 239 -60.79 48.00 -32.02
C ASP A 239 -60.43 48.06 -33.52
#